data_AF-A0A2V2USQ8-F1
#
_entry.id   AF-A0A2V2USQ8-F1
#
_cell.length_a   1.000
_cell.length_b   1.000
_cell.length_c   1.000
_cell.angle_alpha   90.00
_cell.angle_beta   90.00
_cell.angle_gamma   90.00
#
_symmetry.space_group_name_H-M   'P 1'
#
loop_
_entity.id
_entity.type
_entity.pdbx_description
1 polymer ?
#
loop_
_entity_poly.entity_id
_entity_poly.type
_entity_poly.pdbx_seq_one_letter_code
_entity_poly.pdbx_strand_id
1 'polypeptide(L)'
;MSSWDVSMSNHAGLVFNPIRTVSDNAKPSPSPKPIIKLSVGDPTLDKNLLTSAAQIKKLKEAIDSQECNGYFPTVGSPEAREAVATWWRNSFVHKEELKSTIVKDNVVLCSGGSHGILMAITAICDAGDYALVPQAGLPPLRDGVQGVRHRHALLQLSPGERLGGRP
;
A
#
# COMPACT_ATOMS: atom_id res chain seq x y z
N MET A 1 35.95 1.28 -32.57
CA MET A 1 34.58 0.91 -32.17
C MET A 1 34.22 1.76 -30.98
N SER A 2 33.19 2.61 -31.05
CA SER A 2 32.72 3.37 -29.88
C SER A 2 32.09 2.42 -28.87
N SER A 3 32.51 2.46 -27.61
CA SER A 3 31.92 1.65 -26.54
C SER A 3 30.54 2.18 -26.16
N TRP A 4 29.58 1.29 -25.95
CA TRP A 4 28.27 1.63 -25.41
C TRP A 4 28.38 1.99 -23.93
N ASP A 5 28.06 3.24 -23.59
CA ASP A 5 28.01 3.74 -22.21
C ASP A 5 26.54 3.98 -21.81
N VAL A 6 25.93 2.97 -21.21
CA VAL A 6 24.53 3.00 -20.75
C VAL A 6 24.51 2.68 -19.27
N SER A 7 24.24 3.70 -18.44
CA SER A 7 24.12 3.58 -16.98
C SER A 7 22.69 3.79 -16.52
N MET A 8 22.39 3.32 -15.30
CA MET A 8 21.06 3.50 -14.71
C MET A 8 20.82 4.96 -14.30
N SER A 9 19.55 5.37 -14.26
CA SER A 9 19.21 6.70 -13.76
C SER A 9 19.43 6.82 -12.25
N ASN A 10 19.69 8.04 -11.78
CA ASN A 10 19.83 8.28 -10.34
C ASN A 10 18.55 7.95 -9.55
N HIS A 11 17.37 8.14 -10.16
CA HIS A 11 16.10 7.79 -9.51
C HIS A 11 16.01 6.27 -9.28
N ALA A 12 16.30 5.48 -10.32
CA ALA A 12 16.32 4.03 -10.22
C ALA A 12 17.33 3.52 -9.19
N GLY A 13 18.51 4.15 -9.12
CA GLY A 13 19.55 3.81 -8.13
C GLY A 13 19.18 4.07 -6.67
N LEU A 14 18.12 4.85 -6.40
CA LEU A 14 17.63 5.16 -5.05
C LEU A 14 16.46 4.27 -4.61
N VAL A 15 15.85 3.50 -5.52
CA VAL A 15 14.78 2.58 -5.17
C VAL A 15 15.35 1.40 -4.41
N PHE A 16 14.94 1.26 -3.15
CA PHE A 16 15.40 0.22 -2.23
C PHE A 16 14.21 -0.36 -1.49
N ASN A 17 14.23 -1.65 -1.16
CA ASN A 17 13.20 -2.28 -0.31
C ASN A 17 13.91 -3.16 0.73
N PRO A 18 13.93 -2.76 2.01
CA PRO A 18 14.70 -3.47 3.03
C PRO A 18 14.21 -4.91 3.27
N ILE A 19 12.90 -5.18 3.17
CA ILE A 19 12.34 -6.53 3.36
C ILE A 19 12.85 -7.47 2.27
N ARG A 20 12.84 -7.00 1.00
CA ARG A 20 13.35 -7.78 -0.13
C ARG A 20 14.85 -7.99 0.00
N THR A 21 15.62 -6.93 0.28
CA THR A 21 17.06 -7.04 0.47
C THR A 21 17.42 -8.07 1.55
N VAL A 22 16.72 -8.08 2.69
CA VAL A 22 16.98 -9.08 3.74
C VAL A 22 16.53 -10.48 3.32
N SER A 23 15.35 -10.61 2.71
CA SER A 23 14.79 -11.91 2.34
C SER A 23 15.60 -12.60 1.23
N ASP A 24 15.99 -11.85 0.20
CA ASP A 24 16.67 -12.40 -0.98
C ASP A 24 18.14 -12.75 -0.66
N ASN A 25 18.76 -12.07 0.31
CA ASN A 25 20.12 -12.35 0.78
C ASN A 25 20.18 -13.25 2.02
N ALA A 26 19.05 -13.76 2.50
CA ALA A 26 19.01 -14.68 3.62
C ALA A 26 19.74 -15.98 3.25
N LYS A 27 20.80 -16.31 3.99
CA LYS A 27 21.55 -17.55 3.76
C LYS A 27 20.66 -18.76 4.07
N PRO A 28 20.69 -19.82 3.25
CA PRO A 28 20.01 -21.06 3.56
C PRO A 28 20.45 -21.60 4.92
N SER A 29 19.50 -22.06 5.73
CA SER A 29 19.81 -22.68 7.01
C SER A 29 20.53 -24.02 6.79
N PRO A 30 21.62 -24.32 7.51
CA PRO A 30 22.25 -25.64 7.47
C PRO A 30 21.44 -26.70 8.25
N SER A 31 20.38 -26.28 8.94
CA SER A 31 19.52 -27.19 9.71
C SER A 31 18.76 -28.14 8.79
N PRO A 32 18.65 -29.43 9.13
CA PRO A 32 17.82 -30.39 8.38
C PRO A 32 16.31 -30.22 8.64
N LYS A 33 15.91 -29.30 9.54
CA LYS A 33 14.50 -29.08 9.86
C LYS A 33 13.78 -28.38 8.69
N PRO A 34 12.50 -28.72 8.42
CA PRO A 34 11.69 -27.97 7.47
C PRO A 34 11.65 -26.48 7.82
N ILE A 35 11.75 -25.64 6.80
CA ILE A 35 11.67 -24.19 6.97
C ILE A 35 10.27 -23.77 7.42
N ILE A 36 10.20 -22.83 8.37
CA ILE A 36 8.96 -22.17 8.79
C ILE A 36 9.16 -20.68 8.55
N LYS A 37 8.39 -20.08 7.64
CA LYS A 37 8.49 -18.67 7.29
C LYS A 37 7.47 -17.85 8.08
N LEU A 38 7.96 -17.10 9.06
CA LEU A 38 7.15 -16.12 9.82
C LEU A 38 7.40 -14.67 9.37
N SER A 39 8.23 -14.48 8.34
CA SER A 39 8.66 -13.17 7.84
C SER A 39 7.86 -12.69 6.62
N VAL A 40 6.98 -13.52 6.05
CA VAL A 40 6.20 -13.19 4.86
C VAL A 40 4.81 -12.70 5.29
N GLY A 41 4.50 -11.45 4.97
CA GLY A 41 3.21 -10.83 5.29
C GLY A 41 2.07 -11.17 4.32
N ASP A 42 2.10 -12.32 3.66
CA ASP A 42 1.04 -12.76 2.74
C ASP A 42 0.03 -13.62 3.50
N PRO A 43 -1.23 -13.15 3.68
CA PRO A 43 -2.23 -13.87 4.45
C PRO A 43 -2.81 -15.10 3.71
N THR A 44 -2.44 -15.33 2.45
CA THR A 44 -3.04 -16.38 1.61
C THR A 44 -2.24 -17.69 1.59
N LEU A 45 -1.02 -17.71 2.16
CA LEU A 45 -0.07 -18.82 2.03
C LEU A 45 -0.63 -20.18 2.44
N ASP A 46 -1.31 -20.23 3.59
CA ASP A 46 -1.80 -21.48 4.17
C ASP A 46 -3.25 -21.80 3.77
N LYS A 47 -3.90 -20.93 2.97
CA LYS A 47 -5.31 -21.03 2.55
C LYS A 47 -6.33 -21.14 3.69
N ASN A 48 -5.91 -20.86 4.92
CA ASN A 48 -6.76 -20.78 6.10
C ASN A 48 -7.57 -19.47 6.16
N LEU A 49 -7.14 -18.44 5.44
CA LEU A 49 -7.88 -17.19 5.25
C LEU A 49 -8.33 -17.08 3.80
N LEU A 50 -9.65 -17.06 3.58
CA LEU A 50 -10.27 -17.00 2.25
C LEU A 50 -10.99 -15.67 2.05
N THR A 51 -11.01 -15.18 0.80
CA THR A 51 -11.83 -14.03 0.43
C THR A 51 -13.32 -14.38 0.39
N SER A 52 -14.19 -13.37 0.38
CA SER A 52 -15.64 -13.57 0.40
C SER A 52 -16.17 -14.20 -0.89
N ALA A 53 -17.16 -15.08 -0.76
CA ALA A 53 -17.84 -15.68 -1.91
C ALA A 53 -18.56 -14.64 -2.80
N ALA A 54 -19.06 -13.55 -2.19
CA ALA A 54 -19.70 -12.45 -2.90
C ALA A 54 -18.75 -11.77 -3.90
N GLN A 55 -17.50 -11.49 -3.47
CA GLN A 55 -16.48 -10.90 -4.34
C GLN A 55 -16.11 -11.85 -5.50
N ILE A 56 -15.92 -13.14 -5.21
CA ILE A 56 -15.60 -14.14 -6.24
C ILE A 56 -16.70 -14.22 -7.29
N LYS A 57 -17.97 -14.27 -6.85
CA LYS A 57 -19.12 -14.33 -7.75
C LYS A 57 -19.20 -13.10 -8.65
N LYS A 58 -19.11 -11.89 -8.09
CA LYS A 58 -19.21 -10.65 -8.86
C LYS A 58 -18.06 -10.47 -9.86
N LEU A 59 -16.85 -10.89 -9.50
CA LEU A 59 -15.73 -10.87 -10.43
C LEU A 59 -15.98 -11.78 -11.64
N LYS A 60 -16.50 -13.00 -11.42
CA LYS A 60 -16.85 -13.90 -12.52
C LYS A 60 -17.93 -13.30 -13.44
N GLU A 61 -18.99 -12.76 -12.86
CA GLU A 61 -20.07 -12.11 -13.61
C GLU A 61 -19.55 -10.93 -14.47
N ALA A 62 -18.64 -10.11 -13.94
CA ALA A 62 -18.06 -8.99 -14.69
C ALA A 62 -17.15 -9.44 -15.85
N ILE A 63 -16.48 -10.60 -15.70
CA ILE A 63 -15.68 -11.21 -16.77
C ILE A 63 -16.62 -11.79 -17.84
N ASP A 64 -17.63 -12.55 -17.42
CA ASP A 64 -18.57 -13.21 -18.31
C ASP A 64 -19.41 -12.22 -19.14
N SER A 65 -19.70 -11.02 -18.59
CA SER A 65 -20.45 -10.00 -19.33
C SER A 65 -19.66 -9.36 -20.47
N GLN A 66 -18.33 -9.36 -20.40
CA GLN A 66 -17.42 -8.66 -21.32
C GLN A 66 -17.59 -7.13 -21.41
N GLU A 67 -18.45 -6.54 -20.59
CA GLU A 67 -18.74 -5.09 -20.59
C GLU A 67 -17.70 -4.28 -19.78
N CYS A 68 -16.91 -4.96 -18.95
CA CYS A 68 -15.94 -4.34 -18.04
C CYS A 68 -14.49 -4.35 -18.57
N ASN A 69 -14.27 -4.71 -19.84
CA ASN A 69 -12.92 -4.91 -20.41
C ASN A 69 -12.30 -3.63 -21.01
N GLY A 70 -13.09 -2.56 -21.16
CA GLY A 70 -12.65 -1.29 -21.73
C GLY A 70 -11.88 -0.40 -20.74
N TYR A 71 -11.46 0.77 -21.22
CA TYR A 71 -10.85 1.77 -20.35
C TYR A 71 -11.89 2.39 -19.41
N PHE A 72 -11.56 2.39 -18.12
CA PHE A 72 -12.25 3.16 -17.11
C PHE A 72 -11.54 4.49 -16.86
N PRO A 73 -12.21 5.48 -16.24
CA PRO A 73 -11.54 6.70 -15.81
C PRO A 73 -10.33 6.39 -14.93
N THR A 74 -9.26 7.17 -15.06
CA THR A 74 -7.99 6.94 -14.33
C THR A 74 -8.14 6.99 -12.82
N VAL A 75 -9.12 7.75 -12.31
CA VAL A 75 -9.47 7.83 -10.88
C VAL A 75 -10.34 6.66 -10.40
N GLY A 76 -10.77 5.77 -11.30
CA GLY A 76 -11.71 4.69 -11.05
C GLY A 76 -13.12 4.95 -11.56
N SER A 77 -13.90 3.89 -11.77
CA SER A 77 -15.30 3.99 -12.17
C SER A 77 -16.14 4.68 -11.09
N PRO A 78 -17.22 5.41 -11.46
CA PRO A 78 -18.10 6.04 -10.48
C PRO A 78 -18.71 5.05 -9.47
N GLU A 79 -19.04 3.84 -9.93
CA GLU A 79 -19.60 2.77 -9.09
C GLU A 79 -18.61 2.32 -8.01
N ALA A 80 -17.37 2.02 -8.39
CA ALA A 80 -16.36 1.57 -7.44
C ALA A 80 -15.99 2.66 -6.43
N ARG A 81 -15.93 3.93 -6.87
CA ARG A 81 -15.67 5.08 -5.99
C ARG A 81 -16.80 5.32 -4.99
N GLU A 82 -18.05 5.14 -5.39
CA GLU A 82 -19.21 5.22 -4.48
C GLU A 82 -19.23 4.07 -3.48
N ALA A 83 -18.88 2.85 -3.90
CA ALA A 83 -18.79 1.70 -3.01
C ALA A 83 -17.76 1.92 -1.89
N VAL A 84 -16.58 2.47 -2.22
CA VAL A 84 -15.55 2.84 -1.23
C VAL A 84 -16.08 3.89 -0.25
N ALA A 85 -16.66 4.98 -0.76
CA ALA A 85 -17.21 6.05 0.08
C ALA A 85 -18.30 5.52 1.02
N THR A 86 -19.23 4.71 0.50
CA THR A 86 -20.31 4.10 1.27
C THR A 86 -19.79 3.16 2.35
N TRP A 87 -18.87 2.26 2.01
CA TRP A 87 -18.32 1.32 2.98
C TRP A 87 -17.57 2.05 4.11
N TRP A 88 -16.80 3.09 3.78
CA TRP A 88 -16.09 3.90 4.77
C TRP A 88 -17.05 4.65 5.70
N ARG A 89 -18.09 5.30 5.15
CA ARG A 89 -19.16 5.97 5.92
C ARG A 89 -19.85 5.03 6.90
N ASN A 90 -20.14 3.81 6.45
CA ASN A 90 -20.91 2.86 7.24
C ASN A 90 -20.05 2.18 8.32
N SER A 91 -18.77 1.96 8.04
CA SER A 91 -17.90 1.17 8.91
C SER A 91 -17.16 2.02 9.96
N PHE A 92 -16.74 3.24 9.60
CA PHE A 92 -15.79 4.00 10.41
C PHE A 92 -16.27 5.40 10.82
N VAL A 93 -17.35 5.90 10.22
CA VAL A 93 -17.91 7.22 10.55
C VAL A 93 -19.15 7.06 11.42
N HIS A 94 -18.97 7.18 12.73
CA HIS A 94 -20.02 6.97 13.72
C HIS A 94 -20.84 8.23 14.03
N LYS A 95 -20.25 9.42 13.83
CA LYS A 95 -20.95 10.70 14.00
C LYS A 95 -21.76 11.01 12.76
N GLU A 96 -23.08 11.12 12.90
CA GLU A 96 -24.00 11.26 11.77
C GLU A 96 -23.71 12.50 10.95
N GLU A 97 -23.39 13.61 11.61
CA GLU A 97 -23.06 14.88 10.97
C GLU A 97 -21.78 14.82 10.11
N LEU A 98 -20.92 13.82 10.32
CA LEU A 98 -19.70 13.62 9.53
C LEU A 98 -19.92 12.72 8.31
N LYS A 99 -21.03 11.96 8.24
CA LYS A 99 -21.24 11.01 7.13
C LYS A 99 -21.30 11.72 5.77
N SER A 100 -21.88 12.91 5.72
CA SER A 100 -21.97 13.72 4.48
C SER A 100 -20.61 14.18 3.95
N THR A 101 -19.56 14.16 4.77
CA THR A 101 -18.20 14.62 4.37
C THR A 101 -17.43 13.61 3.51
N ILE A 102 -17.84 12.35 3.53
CA ILE A 102 -17.20 11.29 2.75
C ILE A 102 -18.00 11.09 1.46
N VAL A 103 -17.43 11.47 0.31
CA VAL A 103 -18.10 11.44 -1.00
C VAL A 103 -17.22 10.79 -2.06
N LYS A 104 -17.83 10.16 -3.07
CA LYS A 104 -17.11 9.48 -4.16
C LYS A 104 -16.16 10.40 -4.94
N ASP A 105 -16.46 11.70 -4.98
CA ASP A 105 -15.65 12.68 -5.70
C ASP A 105 -14.27 12.88 -5.08
N ASN A 106 -14.14 12.56 -3.78
CA ASN A 106 -12.88 12.58 -3.04
C ASN A 106 -12.21 11.18 -2.98
N VAL A 107 -12.69 10.20 -3.75
CA VAL A 107 -12.12 8.85 -3.83
C VAL A 107 -11.37 8.69 -5.15
N VAL A 108 -10.09 8.31 -5.04
CA VAL A 108 -9.22 7.95 -6.17
C VAL A 108 -8.74 6.52 -5.99
N LEU A 109 -9.06 5.64 -6.93
CA LEU A 109 -8.56 4.26 -6.91
C LEU A 109 -7.09 4.22 -7.32
N CYS A 110 -6.37 3.24 -6.79
CA CYS A 110 -4.95 3.03 -7.08
C CYS A 110 -4.63 1.54 -7.21
N SER A 111 -3.42 1.24 -7.70
CA SER A 111 -2.95 -0.14 -7.91
C SER A 111 -2.35 -0.68 -6.62
N GLY A 112 -3.23 -0.98 -5.65
CA GLY A 112 -2.85 -1.42 -4.32
C GLY A 112 -2.23 -0.32 -3.44
N GLY A 113 -1.96 -0.67 -2.18
CA GLY A 113 -1.50 0.29 -1.18
C GLY A 113 -0.18 1.00 -1.53
N SER A 114 0.76 0.29 -2.17
CA SER A 114 2.05 0.88 -2.56
C SER A 114 1.91 2.01 -3.57
N HIS A 115 1.02 1.87 -4.57
CA HIS A 115 0.75 2.94 -5.53
C HIS A 115 0.05 4.11 -4.85
N GLY A 116 -0.92 3.86 -3.97
CA GLY A 116 -1.58 4.92 -3.20
C GLY A 116 -0.61 5.76 -2.36
N ILE A 117 0.37 5.12 -1.71
CA ILE A 117 1.42 5.81 -0.96
C ILE A 117 2.29 6.69 -1.89
N LEU A 118 2.74 6.13 -3.02
CA LEU A 118 3.52 6.88 -4.02
C LEU A 118 2.77 8.13 -4.49
N MET A 119 1.49 7.97 -4.87
CA MET A 119 0.65 9.09 -5.32
C MET A 119 0.49 10.15 -4.23
N ALA A 120 0.17 9.75 -2.99
CA ALA A 120 -0.09 10.70 -1.90
C ALA A 120 1.13 11.56 -1.56
N ILE A 121 2.33 10.96 -1.52
CA ILE A 121 3.57 11.69 -1.22
C ILE A 121 3.92 12.62 -2.38
N THR A 122 3.98 12.08 -3.60
CA THR A 122 4.46 12.85 -4.77
C THR A 122 3.48 13.88 -5.28
N ALA A 123 2.20 13.82 -4.86
CA ALA A 123 1.22 14.86 -5.17
C ALA A 123 1.40 16.14 -4.35
N ILE A 124 2.13 16.11 -3.24
CA ILE A 124 2.27 17.26 -2.32
C ILE A 124 3.73 17.60 -1.95
N CYS A 125 4.67 16.69 -2.13
CA CYS A 125 6.09 16.92 -1.83
C CYS A 125 6.90 17.03 -3.12
N ASP A 126 7.79 18.03 -3.19
CA ASP A 126 8.85 18.18 -4.18
C ASP A 126 10.22 17.79 -3.60
N ALA A 127 11.20 17.56 -4.48
CA ALA A 127 12.55 17.17 -4.05
C ALA A 127 13.16 18.23 -3.13
N GLY A 128 13.53 17.83 -1.90
CA GLY A 128 14.01 18.74 -0.86
C GLY A 128 13.02 18.98 0.27
N ASP A 129 11.73 18.74 0.03
CA ASP A 129 10.69 18.79 1.08
C ASP A 129 10.85 17.68 2.11
N TYR A 130 10.08 17.82 3.19
CA TYR A 130 10.08 16.92 4.33
C TYR A 130 8.69 16.33 4.56
N ALA A 131 8.64 15.01 4.74
CA ALA A 131 7.48 14.30 5.25
C ALA A 131 7.73 13.77 6.67
N LEU A 132 6.70 13.82 7.52
CA LEU A 132 6.70 13.13 8.81
C LEU A 132 6.38 11.65 8.59
N VAL A 133 7.31 10.77 8.96
CA VAL A 133 7.13 9.32 8.82
C VAL A 133 7.32 8.62 10.16
N PRO A 134 6.39 7.75 10.59
CA PRO A 134 6.53 7.03 11.85
C PRO A 134 7.69 6.03 11.80
N GLN A 135 8.45 5.94 12.89
CA GLN A 135 9.50 4.95 13.09
C GLN A 135 8.88 3.62 13.55
N ALA A 136 9.33 2.51 12.96
CA ALA A 136 8.65 1.21 12.90
C ALA A 136 7.39 1.19 12.00
N GLY A 137 7.32 2.09 11.01
CA GLY A 137 6.30 2.08 9.95
C GLY A 137 6.57 1.08 8.82
N LEU A 138 5.58 0.92 7.93
CA LEU A 138 5.68 0.07 6.74
C LEU A 138 6.78 0.58 5.79
N PRO A 139 7.70 -0.28 5.30
CA PRO A 139 8.82 0.14 4.44
C PRO A 139 8.48 0.96 3.20
N PRO A 140 7.37 0.70 2.47
CA PRO A 140 7.01 1.50 1.30
C PRO A 140 6.87 3.00 1.55
N LEU A 141 6.55 3.44 2.78
CA LEU A 141 6.50 4.86 3.15
C LEU A 141 7.88 5.50 3.12
N ARG A 142 8.91 4.79 3.61
CA ARG A 142 10.29 5.27 3.61
C ARG A 142 10.92 5.23 2.21
N ASP A 143 10.62 4.16 1.47
CA ASP A 143 11.17 3.92 0.14
C ASP A 143 10.57 4.88 -0.90
N GLY A 144 9.28 5.18 -0.81
CA GLY A 144 8.60 6.15 -1.69
C GLY A 144 9.17 7.57 -1.56
N VAL A 145 9.50 7.99 -0.35
CA VAL A 145 10.07 9.32 -0.10
C VAL A 145 11.58 9.34 -0.44
N GLN A 146 12.33 8.26 -0.17
CA GLN A 146 13.77 8.18 -0.51
C GLN A 146 14.03 8.06 -2.02
N GLY A 147 13.19 7.31 -2.74
CA GLY A 147 13.25 7.17 -4.19
C GLY A 147 13.01 8.48 -4.95
N VAL A 148 12.22 9.39 -4.38
CA VAL A 148 11.90 10.70 -4.99
C VAL A 148 12.75 11.84 -4.39
N ARG A 149 13.86 11.50 -3.70
CA ARG A 149 14.82 12.45 -3.10
C ARG A 149 14.22 13.41 -2.07
N HIS A 150 13.13 13.02 -1.44
CA HIS A 150 12.59 13.78 -0.32
C HIS A 150 13.34 13.41 0.97
N ARG A 151 13.39 14.36 1.90
CA ARG A 151 13.97 14.15 3.23
C ARG A 151 12.85 13.77 4.21
N HIS A 152 13.22 13.20 5.34
CA HIS A 152 12.25 12.77 6.34
C HIS A 152 12.66 13.19 7.73
N ALA A 153 11.66 13.54 8.52
CA ALA A 153 11.76 13.54 9.96
C ALA A 153 11.05 12.29 10.50
N LEU A 154 11.76 11.49 11.30
CA LEU A 154 11.22 10.28 11.89
C LEU A 154 10.49 10.61 13.18
N LEU A 155 9.21 10.23 13.26
CA LEU A 155 8.42 10.31 14.49
C LEU A 155 8.48 8.96 15.22
N GLN A 156 9.08 8.91 16.39
CA GLN A 156 9.15 7.68 17.17
C GLN A 156 7.77 7.34 17.76
N LEU A 157 7.25 6.14 17.45
CA LEU A 157 6.09 5.61 18.15
C LEU A 157 6.55 4.95 19.44
N SER A 158 6.08 5.42 20.60
CA SER A 158 6.36 4.78 21.89
C SER A 158 5.67 3.41 21.96
N PRO A 159 6.36 2.32 22.35
CA PRO A 159 5.70 1.05 22.63
C PRO A 159 4.75 1.27 23.83
N GLY A 160 3.45 1.28 23.56
CA GLY A 160 2.45 1.97 24.38
C GLY A 160 2.43 1.66 25.88
N GLU A 161 2.26 2.72 26.68
CA GLU A 161 1.51 2.63 27.93
C GLU A 161 0.08 2.17 27.60
N ARG A 162 -0.42 1.17 28.32
CA ARG A 162 -1.81 0.75 28.22
C ARG A 162 -2.68 1.96 28.56
N LEU A 163 -3.64 2.29 27.69
CA LEU A 163 -4.80 3.09 28.08
C LEU A 163 -5.56 2.30 29.14
N GLY A 164 -5.14 2.46 30.40
CA GLY A 164 -5.87 1.99 31.56
C GLY A 164 -7.20 2.73 31.58
N GLY A 165 -8.28 2.00 31.35
CA GLY A 165 -9.61 2.49 31.66
C GLY A 165 -9.65 2.93 33.12
N ARG A 166 -10.18 4.11 33.35
CA ARG A 166 -10.70 4.51 34.65
C ARG A 166 -12.17 4.91 34.45
N PRO A 167 -13.10 4.50 35.32
CA PRO A 167 -14.08 5.44 35.83
C PRO A 167 -13.40 6.48 36.72
#